data_AF-A0A948NVP4-F1
#
_entry.id   AF-A0A948NVP4-F1
#
_cell.length_a   1.000
_cell.length_b   1.000
_cell.length_c   1.000
_cell.angle_alpha   90.00
_cell.angle_beta   90.00
_cell.angle_gamma   90.00
#
_symmetry.space_group_name_H-M   'P 1'
#
loop_
_entity.id
_entity.type
_entity.pdbx_description
1 polymer ?
#
loop_
_entity_poly.entity_id
_entity_poly.type
_entity_poly.pdbx_seq_one_letter_code
_entity_poly.pdbx_strand_id
1 'polypeptide(L)'
;MSYEQSTPISSQIKRLGSHLPGLEESFNERGTQPKMPISTLPEFNAVIWGIHSKALTIVGARTSQGKSSLALQLAYDLANQGIPTLFLSLEMTTEALIERMFCNVMKVNNRDLLRGRFKVDDEIQAKWGTFKALVSKIPLLITCGVGKNFREVNELIKLLNPKPKAIFVDYIQNIALNPKESRE
;
A
#
# COMPACT_ATOMS: atom_id res chain seq x y z
N MET A 1 10.73 8.33 28.50
CA MET A 1 12.02 9.03 28.28
C MET A 1 13.06 7.99 27.95
N SER A 2 13.44 7.90 26.67
CA SER A 2 14.65 7.21 26.21
C SER A 2 15.00 7.89 24.89
N TYR A 3 15.83 8.93 24.98
CA TYR A 3 16.47 9.54 23.82
C TYR A 3 17.39 8.46 23.24
N GLU A 4 17.08 7.97 22.02
CA GLU A 4 18.05 7.26 21.20
C GLU A 4 19.28 8.16 21.08
N GLN A 5 20.40 7.74 21.69
CA GLN A 5 21.69 8.37 21.50
C GLN A 5 22.00 8.35 20.01
N SER A 6 21.89 9.50 19.35
CA SER A 6 22.25 9.64 17.95
C SER A 6 23.73 9.30 17.82
N THR A 7 24.01 8.26 17.05
CA THR A 7 25.39 7.88 16.72
C THR A 7 26.09 9.10 16.12
N PRO A 8 27.33 9.44 16.56
CA PRO A 8 28.04 10.59 16.02
C PRO A 8 28.14 10.50 14.49
N ILE A 9 27.90 11.60 13.77
CA ILE A 9 27.96 11.62 12.29
C ILE A 9 29.32 11.07 11.80
N SER A 10 30.40 11.35 12.53
CA SER A 10 31.74 10.82 12.26
C SER A 10 31.83 9.29 12.27
N SER A 11 30.98 8.60 13.05
CA SER A 11 30.90 7.13 13.08
C SER A 11 30.15 6.51 11.90
N GLN A 12 29.37 7.33 11.18
CA GLN A 12 28.63 6.92 9.99
C GLN A 12 29.47 7.03 8.70
N ILE A 13 30.58 7.79 8.75
CA ILE A 13 31.50 7.95 7.63
C ILE A 13 32.60 6.91 7.75
N LYS A 14 32.54 5.86 6.93
CA LYS A 14 33.57 4.82 6.89
C LYS A 14 34.13 4.67 5.47
N ARG A 15 35.32 4.07 5.35
CA ARG A 15 35.90 3.75 4.04
C ARG A 15 35.02 2.71 3.33
N LEU A 16 34.89 2.81 2.00
CA LEU A 16 34.08 1.89 1.20
C LEU A 16 34.35 0.40 1.53
N GLY A 17 35.63 0.02 1.64
CA GLY A 17 36.03 -1.36 1.96
C GLY A 17 35.48 -1.92 3.28
N SER A 18 35.17 -1.05 4.26
CA SER A 18 34.59 -1.48 5.54
C SER A 18 33.10 -1.86 5.46
N HIS A 19 32.44 -1.59 4.33
CA HIS A 19 31.06 -1.98 4.06
C HIS A 19 30.93 -3.29 3.28
N LEU A 20 32.05 -3.85 2.79
CA LEU A 20 32.05 -5.11 2.03
C LEU A 20 31.72 -6.34 2.89
N PRO A 21 32.17 -6.45 4.16
CA PRO A 21 31.81 -7.59 5.00
C PRO A 21 30.28 -7.68 5.18
N GLY A 22 29.70 -8.87 4.92
CA GLY A 22 28.26 -9.12 4.98
C GLY A 22 27.49 -8.81 3.69
N LEU A 23 28.12 -8.14 2.71
CA LEU A 23 27.48 -7.89 1.41
C LEU A 23 27.38 -9.16 0.56
N GLU A 24 28.39 -10.04 0.63
CA GLU A 24 28.38 -11.34 -0.04
C GLU A 24 27.26 -12.24 0.50
N GLU A 25 27.06 -12.26 1.82
CA GLU A 25 25.94 -12.95 2.45
C GLU A 25 24.60 -12.37 1.96
N SER A 26 24.48 -11.04 1.91
CA SER A 26 23.29 -10.39 1.35
C SER A 26 23.06 -10.72 -0.14
N PHE A 27 24.11 -10.97 -0.93
CA PHE A 27 23.97 -11.41 -2.30
C PHE A 27 23.49 -12.86 -2.37
N ASN A 28 24.03 -13.73 -1.52
CA ASN A 28 23.66 -15.15 -1.46
C ASN A 28 22.24 -15.38 -0.90
N GLU A 29 21.74 -14.49 -0.04
CA GLU A 29 20.35 -14.51 0.44
C GLU A 29 19.31 -14.09 -0.60
N ARG A 30 19.73 -13.56 -1.76
CA ARG A 30 18.79 -13.15 -2.82
C ARG A 30 18.21 -14.41 -3.48
N GLY A 31 16.90 -14.58 -3.32
CA GLY A 31 16.16 -15.66 -3.95
C GLY A 31 15.89 -15.42 -5.44
N THR A 32 15.31 -16.43 -6.09
CA THR A 32 14.85 -16.40 -7.48
C THR A 32 13.53 -15.64 -7.67
N GLN A 33 12.92 -15.16 -6.58
CA GLN A 33 11.71 -14.36 -6.59
C GLN A 33 11.85 -13.16 -5.65
N PRO A 34 11.17 -12.03 -5.95
CA PRO A 34 11.17 -10.87 -5.06
C PRO A 34 10.43 -11.17 -3.76
N LYS A 35 10.84 -10.51 -2.66
CA LYS A 35 10.22 -10.68 -1.33
C LYS A 35 8.76 -10.20 -1.27
N MET A 36 8.36 -9.28 -2.14
CA MET A 36 6.99 -8.77 -2.28
C MET A 36 6.62 -8.74 -3.77
N PRO A 37 6.25 -9.89 -4.37
CA PRO A 37 5.93 -9.95 -5.79
C PRO A 37 4.62 -9.22 -6.12
N ILE A 38 4.54 -8.70 -7.33
CA ILE A 38 3.29 -8.19 -7.92
C ILE A 38 2.69 -9.30 -8.78
N SER A 39 1.88 -10.16 -8.17
CA SER A 39 1.29 -11.33 -8.81
C SER A 39 0.19 -10.96 -9.80
N THR A 40 -0.52 -9.85 -9.56
CA THR A 40 -1.63 -9.40 -10.41
C THR A 40 -1.19 -8.73 -11.72
N LEU A 41 0.09 -8.35 -11.85
CA LEU A 41 0.67 -7.72 -13.04
C LEU A 41 2.04 -8.36 -13.35
N PRO A 42 2.07 -9.58 -13.91
CA PRO A 42 3.30 -10.37 -14.04
C PRO A 42 4.34 -9.72 -14.96
N GLU A 43 3.92 -9.10 -16.05
CA GLU A 43 4.80 -8.38 -16.98
C GLU A 43 5.47 -7.18 -16.28
N PHE A 44 4.71 -6.43 -15.49
CA PHE A 44 5.23 -5.31 -14.71
C PHE A 44 6.19 -5.80 -13.60
N ASN A 45 5.82 -6.89 -12.92
CA ASN A 45 6.66 -7.53 -11.90
C ASN A 45 8.01 -7.97 -12.46
N ALA A 46 8.05 -8.50 -13.68
CA ALA A 46 9.30 -8.93 -14.33
C ALA A 46 10.26 -7.75 -14.57
N VAL A 47 9.72 -6.56 -14.84
CA VAL A 47 10.52 -5.35 -15.08
C VAL A 47 11.07 -4.76 -13.78
N ILE A 48 10.24 -4.63 -12.74
CA ILE A 48 10.64 -3.94 -11.50
C ILE A 48 11.12 -4.86 -10.38
N TRP A 49 10.96 -6.18 -10.55
CA TRP A 49 11.27 -7.21 -9.57
C TRP A 49 10.52 -7.02 -8.23
N GLY A 50 9.20 -6.90 -8.31
CA GLY A 50 8.32 -6.71 -7.16
C GLY A 50 8.48 -5.36 -6.44
N ILE A 51 7.93 -5.28 -5.24
CA ILE A 51 8.02 -4.09 -4.36
C ILE A 51 9.20 -4.26 -3.41
N HIS A 52 10.04 -3.22 -3.30
CA HIS A 52 11.31 -3.28 -2.59
C HIS A 52 11.14 -2.80 -1.15
N SER A 53 11.57 -3.63 -0.19
CA SER A 53 11.60 -3.23 1.22
C SER A 53 12.61 -2.12 1.46
N LYS A 54 12.32 -1.20 2.39
CA LYS A 54 13.17 -0.03 2.71
C LYS A 54 13.37 0.94 1.53
N ALA A 55 12.45 0.94 0.56
CA ALA A 55 12.45 1.86 -0.57
C ALA A 55 11.20 2.76 -0.57
N LEU A 56 11.34 3.98 -1.08
CA LEU A 56 10.21 4.86 -1.40
C LEU A 56 9.92 4.73 -2.90
N THR A 57 8.76 4.19 -3.23
CA THR A 57 8.29 4.08 -4.62
C THR A 57 7.26 5.17 -4.90
N ILE A 58 7.48 5.96 -5.96
CA ILE A 58 6.57 7.04 -6.34
C ILE A 58 5.86 6.66 -7.64
N VAL A 59 4.52 6.68 -7.60
CA VAL A 59 3.68 6.51 -8.79
C VAL A 59 3.23 7.88 -9.28
N GLY A 60 3.81 8.32 -10.39
CA GLY A 60 3.45 9.56 -11.09
C GLY A 60 2.50 9.29 -12.25
N ALA A 61 1.38 10.00 -12.31
CA ALA A 61 0.44 9.93 -13.43
C ALA A 61 -0.38 11.23 -13.48
N ARG A 62 -0.99 11.52 -14.63
CA ARG A 62 -2.00 12.58 -14.73
C ARG A 62 -3.29 12.16 -14.02
N THR A 63 -4.12 13.15 -13.67
CA THR A 63 -5.47 12.90 -13.15
C THR A 63 -6.25 12.01 -14.14
N SER A 64 -7.09 11.14 -13.58
CA SER A 64 -7.92 10.18 -14.36
C SER A 64 -7.16 9.10 -15.14
N GLN A 65 -5.83 8.96 -14.97
CA GLN A 65 -5.04 7.88 -15.60
C GLN A 65 -4.94 6.60 -14.75
N GLY A 66 -5.82 6.44 -13.75
CA GLY A 66 -5.91 5.20 -12.98
C GLY A 66 -4.86 5.02 -11.88
N LYS A 67 -4.18 6.08 -11.43
CA LYS A 67 -3.21 6.02 -10.31
C LYS A 67 -3.78 5.35 -9.06
N SER A 68 -4.94 5.82 -8.60
CA SER A 68 -5.61 5.27 -7.40
C SER A 68 -6.00 3.81 -7.59
N SER A 69 -6.50 3.44 -8.77
CA SER A 69 -6.86 2.07 -9.11
C SER A 69 -5.64 1.15 -9.11
N LEU A 70 -4.51 1.60 -9.68
CA LEU A 70 -3.25 0.86 -9.66
C LEU A 70 -2.75 0.69 -8.22
N ALA A 71 -2.71 1.77 -7.42
CA ALA A 71 -2.27 1.71 -6.03
C ALA A 71 -3.13 0.74 -5.20
N LEU A 72 -4.45 0.79 -5.36
CA LEU A 72 -5.38 -0.09 -4.68
C LEU A 72 -5.21 -1.55 -5.10
N GLN A 73 -4.99 -1.81 -6.40
CA GLN A 73 -4.73 -3.15 -6.92
C GLN A 73 -3.44 -3.74 -6.36
N LEU A 74 -2.35 -2.96 -6.34
CA LEU A 74 -1.08 -3.40 -5.76
C LEU A 74 -1.20 -3.65 -4.25
N ALA A 75 -1.91 -2.79 -3.53
CA ALA A 75 -2.14 -2.98 -2.10
C ALA A 75 -2.94 -4.25 -1.80
N TYR A 76 -4.00 -4.50 -2.59
CA TYR A 76 -4.78 -5.73 -2.50
C TYR A 76 -3.94 -6.96 -2.83
N ASP A 77 -3.12 -6.91 -3.88
CA ASP A 77 -2.26 -8.03 -4.30
C ASP A 77 -1.28 -8.45 -3.18
N LEU A 78 -0.57 -7.49 -2.58
CA LEU A 78 0.30 -7.78 -1.44
C LEU A 78 -0.47 -8.35 -0.25
N ALA A 79 -1.61 -7.76 0.10
CA ALA A 79 -2.42 -8.25 1.20
C ALA A 79 -2.97 -9.66 0.94
N ASN A 80 -3.38 -9.96 -0.29
CA ASN A 80 -3.87 -11.28 -0.68
C ASN A 80 -2.77 -12.37 -0.57
N GLN A 81 -1.50 -11.97 -0.63
CA GLN A 81 -0.35 -12.84 -0.35
C GLN A 81 -0.02 -12.95 1.16
N GLY A 82 -0.84 -12.36 2.03
CA GLY A 82 -0.65 -12.37 3.49
C GLY A 82 0.33 -11.31 4.01
N ILE A 83 0.71 -10.33 3.19
CA ILE A 83 1.61 -9.25 3.60
C ILE A 83 0.78 -8.14 4.28
N PRO A 84 1.01 -7.83 5.58
CA PRO A 84 0.30 -6.75 6.25
C PRO A 84 0.48 -5.42 5.52
N THR A 85 -0.62 -4.86 5.04
CA THR A 85 -0.63 -3.70 4.14
C THR A 85 -1.57 -2.63 4.66
N LEU A 86 -1.13 -1.38 4.63
CA LEU A 86 -1.92 -0.21 5.01
C LEU A 86 -2.16 0.66 3.78
N PHE A 87 -3.41 1.00 3.49
CA PHE A 87 -3.81 1.92 2.44
C PHE A 87 -4.39 3.19 3.08
N LEU A 88 -3.66 4.30 2.94
CA LEU A 88 -4.08 5.63 3.39
C LEU A 88 -4.67 6.37 2.19
N SER A 89 -5.98 6.62 2.23
CA SER A 89 -6.62 7.51 1.27
C SER A 89 -6.92 8.87 1.89
N LEU A 90 -6.47 9.92 1.21
CA LEU A 90 -6.65 11.31 1.61
C LEU A 90 -7.73 12.03 0.78
N GLU A 91 -8.19 11.41 -0.30
CA GLU A 91 -9.18 12.00 -1.21
C GLU A 91 -10.47 11.16 -1.30
N MET A 92 -10.35 9.84 -1.25
CA MET A 92 -11.47 8.95 -1.50
C MET A 92 -12.06 8.37 -0.22
N THR A 93 -13.39 8.24 -0.21
CA THR A 93 -14.08 7.54 0.87
C THR A 93 -13.79 6.05 0.85
N THR A 94 -13.93 5.42 2.02
CA THR A 94 -13.74 3.98 2.18
C THR A 94 -14.71 3.19 1.30
N GLU A 95 -15.96 3.65 1.16
CA GLU A 95 -16.99 3.01 0.32
C GLU A 95 -16.56 2.99 -1.15
N ALA A 96 -16.04 4.12 -1.67
CA ALA A 96 -15.57 4.21 -3.04
C ALA A 96 -14.37 3.28 -3.31
N LEU A 97 -13.48 3.11 -2.32
CA LEU A 97 -12.37 2.15 -2.41
C LEU A 97 -12.86 0.71 -2.42
N ILE A 98 -13.78 0.35 -1.51
CA ILE A 98 -14.36 -1.00 -1.43
C ILE A 98 -15.09 -1.33 -2.73
N GLU A 99 -15.89 -0.41 -3.26
CA GLU A 99 -16.61 -0.60 -4.52
C GLU A 99 -15.64 -0.88 -5.68
N ARG A 100 -14.56 -0.10 -5.80
CA ARG A 100 -13.54 -0.31 -6.83
C ARG A 100 -12.83 -1.65 -6.67
N MET A 101 -12.50 -2.02 -5.43
CA MET A 101 -11.86 -3.31 -5.16
C MET A 101 -12.79 -4.46 -5.52
N PHE A 102 -14.06 -4.40 -5.14
CA PHE A 102 -15.08 -5.39 -5.48
C PHE A 102 -15.22 -5.55 -7.00
N CYS A 103 -15.37 -4.44 -7.73
CA CYS A 103 -15.46 -4.45 -9.19
C CYS A 103 -14.22 -5.10 -9.82
N ASN A 104 -13.03 -4.74 -9.34
CA ASN A 104 -11.77 -5.24 -9.91
C ASN A 104 -11.53 -6.73 -9.63
N VAL A 105 -11.79 -7.17 -8.40
CA VAL A 105 -11.52 -8.54 -7.95
C VAL A 105 -12.58 -9.50 -8.49
N MET A 106 -13.86 -9.13 -8.43
CA MET A 106 -14.97 -10.01 -8.84
C MET A 106 -15.38 -9.85 -10.30
N LYS A 107 -14.69 -8.99 -11.05
CA LYS A 107 -14.98 -8.68 -12.46
C LYS A 107 -16.44 -8.25 -12.65
N VAL A 108 -16.90 -7.36 -11.78
CA VAL A 108 -18.24 -6.74 -11.87
C VAL A 108 -18.08 -5.38 -12.55
N ASN A 109 -18.97 -5.09 -13.51
CA ASN A 109 -18.97 -3.79 -14.16
C ASN A 109 -19.52 -2.73 -13.20
N ASN A 110 -18.72 -1.68 -12.97
CA ASN A 110 -19.12 -0.58 -12.09
C ASN A 110 -20.45 0.08 -12.53
N ARG A 111 -20.74 0.14 -13.85
CA ARG A 111 -22.01 0.69 -14.36
C ARG A 111 -23.23 -0.08 -13.87
N ASP A 112 -23.11 -1.38 -13.63
CA ASP A 112 -24.22 -2.19 -13.11
C ASP A 112 -24.54 -1.80 -11.67
N LEU A 113 -23.51 -1.52 -10.86
CA LEU A 113 -23.69 -1.02 -9.50
C LEU A 113 -24.31 0.38 -9.49
N LEU A 114 -23.81 1.29 -10.32
CA LEU A 114 -24.37 2.65 -10.47
C LEU A 114 -25.83 2.65 -10.91
N ARG A 115 -26.26 1.67 -11.69
CA ARG A 115 -27.65 1.49 -12.14
C ARG A 115 -28.53 0.75 -11.13
N GLY A 116 -28.00 0.43 -9.95
CA GLY A 116 -28.73 -0.27 -8.88
C GLY A 116 -28.98 -1.74 -9.14
N ARG A 117 -28.26 -2.37 -10.10
CA ARG A 117 -28.45 -3.79 -10.43
C ARG A 117 -28.13 -4.74 -9.29
N PHE A 118 -27.34 -4.31 -8.32
CA PHE A 118 -27.06 -5.08 -7.10
C PHE A 118 -28.34 -5.63 -6.42
N LYS A 119 -29.46 -4.90 -6.47
CA LYS A 119 -30.71 -5.33 -5.82
C LYS A 119 -31.44 -6.44 -6.56
N VAL A 120 -31.22 -6.59 -7.85
CA VAL A 120 -32.02 -7.44 -8.75
C VAL A 120 -31.20 -8.54 -9.43
N ASP A 121 -29.88 -8.47 -9.34
CA ASP A 121 -28.95 -9.38 -9.97
C ASP A 121 -28.33 -10.31 -8.91
N ASP A 122 -28.85 -11.54 -8.85
CA ASP A 122 -28.42 -12.57 -7.91
C ASP A 122 -26.95 -12.97 -8.12
N GLU A 123 -26.42 -12.86 -9.35
CA GLU A 123 -25.01 -13.17 -9.63
C GLU A 123 -24.09 -12.14 -8.98
N ILE A 124 -24.43 -10.85 -9.08
CA ILE A 124 -23.70 -9.78 -8.41
C ILE A 124 -23.74 -9.97 -6.88
N GLN A 125 -24.89 -10.36 -6.32
CA GLN A 125 -25.02 -10.63 -4.89
C GLN A 125 -24.19 -11.85 -4.43
N ALA A 126 -24.18 -12.92 -5.23
CA ALA A 126 -23.33 -14.09 -4.98
C ALA A 126 -21.84 -13.71 -4.98
N LYS A 127 -21.40 -12.94 -5.99
CA LYS A 127 -20.04 -12.40 -6.06
C LYS A 127 -19.69 -11.55 -4.85
N TRP A 128 -20.62 -10.75 -4.36
CA TRP A 128 -20.43 -9.96 -3.14
C TRP A 128 -20.24 -10.85 -1.90
N GLY A 129 -21.00 -11.94 -1.80
CA GLY A 129 -20.79 -12.97 -0.77
C GLY A 129 -19.37 -13.53 -0.79
N THR A 130 -18.88 -13.94 -1.96
CA THR A 130 -17.51 -14.43 -2.16
C THR A 130 -16.46 -13.36 -1.80
N PHE A 131 -16.67 -12.12 -2.25
CA PHE A 131 -15.78 -11.01 -1.95
C PHE A 131 -15.63 -10.78 -0.45
N LYS A 132 -16.74 -10.75 0.30
CA LYS A 132 -16.72 -10.61 1.77
C LYS A 132 -15.91 -11.72 2.44
N ALA A 133 -16.07 -12.96 1.99
CA ALA A 133 -15.34 -14.11 2.54
C ALA A 133 -13.84 -14.08 2.22
N LEU A 134 -13.46 -13.44 1.12
CA LEU A 134 -12.07 -13.24 0.69
C LEU A 134 -11.41 -12.13 1.51
N VAL A 135 -12.03 -10.94 1.55
CA VAL A 135 -11.42 -9.77 2.20
C VAL A 135 -11.41 -9.85 3.72
N SER A 136 -12.25 -10.69 4.33
CA SER A 136 -12.21 -10.92 5.79
C SER A 136 -10.93 -11.61 6.25
N LYS A 137 -10.18 -12.25 5.35
CA LYS A 137 -8.97 -13.02 5.64
C LYS A 137 -7.68 -12.29 5.31
N ILE A 138 -7.74 -11.22 4.51
CA ILE A 138 -6.54 -10.50 4.07
C ILE A 138 -6.13 -9.44 5.10
N PRO A 139 -4.82 -9.30 5.41
CA PRO A 139 -4.32 -8.26 6.31
C PRO A 139 -4.19 -6.89 5.61
N LEU A 140 -5.28 -6.41 5.01
CA LEU A 140 -5.36 -5.08 4.40
C LEU A 140 -6.15 -4.13 5.30
N LEU A 141 -5.51 -3.06 5.76
CA LEU A 141 -6.17 -1.98 6.48
C LEU A 141 -6.34 -0.78 5.55
N ILE A 142 -7.54 -0.21 5.55
CA ILE A 142 -7.88 0.97 4.75
C ILE A 142 -8.35 2.06 5.70
N THR A 143 -7.89 3.28 5.49
CA THR A 143 -8.42 4.46 6.18
C THR A 143 -8.65 5.60 5.19
N CYS A 144 -9.69 6.38 5.46
CA CYS A 144 -10.03 7.61 4.76
C CYS A 144 -9.90 8.78 5.73
N GLY A 145 -9.19 9.83 5.32
CA GLY A 145 -9.14 11.10 6.05
C GLY A 145 -8.17 11.15 7.25
N VAL A 146 -7.41 10.08 7.50
CA VAL A 146 -6.31 10.03 8.48
C VAL A 146 -4.98 10.07 7.75
N GLY A 147 -3.98 10.77 8.31
CA GLY A 147 -2.65 10.86 7.72
C GLY A 147 -2.44 12.15 6.92
N LYS A 148 -3.08 13.25 7.35
CA LYS A 148 -2.92 14.57 6.74
C LYS A 148 -1.53 15.17 7.00
N ASN A 149 -0.74 14.57 7.88
CA ASN A 149 0.66 14.89 8.12
C ASN A 149 1.44 13.63 8.51
N PHE A 150 2.77 13.67 8.39
CA PHE A 150 3.64 12.52 8.72
C PHE A 150 3.59 12.11 10.19
N ARG A 151 3.21 13.01 11.11
CA ARG A 151 3.09 12.67 12.53
C ARG A 151 1.92 11.71 12.75
N GLU A 152 0.74 12.03 12.23
CA GLU A 152 -0.44 11.17 12.29
C GLU A 152 -0.17 9.80 11.67
N VAL A 153 0.50 9.76 10.51
CA VAL A 153 0.88 8.50 9.87
C VAL A 153 1.77 7.66 10.79
N ASN A 154 2.78 8.27 11.42
CA ASN A 154 3.67 7.58 12.34
C ASN A 154 2.97 7.10 13.61
N GLU A 155 2.05 7.90 14.17
CA GLU A 155 1.24 7.51 15.33
C GLU A 155 0.31 6.36 15.00
N LEU A 156 -0.36 6.41 13.84
CA LEU A 156 -1.18 5.32 13.34
C LEU A 156 -0.38 4.03 13.22
N ILE A 157 0.78 4.05 12.57
CA ILE A 157 1.64 2.86 12.40
C ILE A 157 2.07 2.27 13.75
N LYS A 158 2.28 3.10 14.78
CA LYS A 158 2.64 2.61 16.13
C LYS A 158 1.50 1.86 16.81
N LEU A 159 0.24 2.20 16.51
CA LEU A 159 -0.95 1.56 17.07
C LEU A 159 -1.28 0.23 16.38
N LEU A 160 -0.78 0.00 15.16
CA LEU A 160 -1.10 -1.19 14.38
C LEU A 160 -0.27 -2.40 14.80
N ASN A 161 -0.96 -3.54 15.01
CA ASN A 161 -0.35 -4.84 15.23
C ASN A 161 -1.09 -5.92 14.41
N PRO A 162 -0.43 -6.65 13.49
CA PRO A 162 0.98 -6.52 13.11
C PRO A 162 1.28 -5.19 12.42
N LYS A 163 2.55 -4.76 12.48
CA LYS A 163 2.98 -3.56 11.76
C LYS A 163 2.88 -3.78 10.24
N PRO A 164 2.39 -2.79 9.47
CA PRO A 164 2.35 -2.90 8.02
C PRO A 164 3.77 -3.03 7.46
N LYS A 165 3.95 -3.94 6.51
CA LYS A 165 5.18 -4.11 5.73
C LYS A 165 5.18 -3.25 4.46
N ALA A 166 3.98 -2.90 3.97
CA ALA A 166 3.78 -1.98 2.86
C ALA A 166 2.74 -0.92 3.24
N ILE A 167 3.01 0.33 2.86
CA ILE A 167 2.12 1.47 3.11
C ILE A 167 1.91 2.18 1.78
N PHE A 168 0.65 2.28 1.36
CA PHE A 168 0.22 3.01 0.18
C PHE A 168 -0.42 4.31 0.62
N VAL A 169 -0.09 5.41 -0.05
CA VAL A 169 -0.66 6.73 0.25
C VAL A 169 -1.18 7.38 -1.03
N ASP A 170 -2.48 7.66 -1.07
CA ASP A 170 -3.17 8.24 -2.21
C ASP A 170 -3.94 9.52 -1.81
N TYR A 171 -3.48 10.75 -2.13
CA TYR A 171 -2.26 11.14 -2.84
C TYR A 171 -1.33 12.02 -1.96
N ILE A 172 -0.01 11.86 -2.14
CA ILE A 172 1.01 12.47 -1.26
C ILE A 172 0.95 14.01 -1.17
N GLN A 173 0.44 14.70 -2.20
CA GLN A 173 0.31 16.16 -2.18
C GLN A 173 -0.65 16.69 -1.09
N ASN A 174 -1.53 15.85 -0.54
CA ASN A 174 -2.41 16.22 0.58
C ASN A 174 -1.76 16.03 1.96
N ILE A 175 -0.51 15.56 2.04
CA ILE A 175 0.23 15.50 3.29
C ILE A 175 0.86 16.86 3.58
N ALA A 176 0.36 17.55 4.59
CA ALA A 176 0.92 18.79 5.09
C ALA A 176 2.32 18.55 5.69
N LEU A 177 3.29 19.33 5.22
CA LEU A 177 4.66 19.32 5.74
C LEU A 177 4.78 19.97 7.13
N ASN A 178 3.89 20.93 7.43
CA ASN A 178 3.85 21.65 8.69
C ASN A 178 2.44 21.59 9.30
N PRO A 179 2.27 21.23 10.58
CA PRO A 179 0.96 21.18 11.25
C PRO A 179 0.28 22.56 11.48
N LYS A 180 0.78 23.64 10.86
CA LYS A 180 0.30 25.02 11.03
C LYS A 180 -0.17 25.68 9.72
N GLU A 181 -0.66 24.93 8.75
CA GLU A 181 -1.35 25.51 7.59
C GLU A 181 -2.47 24.59 7.11
N SER A 182 -3.47 24.33 7.95
CA SER A 182 -4.82 24.08 7.43
C SER A 182 -5.43 25.44 7.14
N ARG A 183 -5.31 25.90 5.89
CA ARG A 183 -6.13 26.99 5.36
C ARG A 183 -7.58 26.49 5.22
N GLU A 184 -8.49 27.39 5.59
CA GLU A 184 -9.94 27.47 5.40
C GLU A 184 -10.64 26.33 4.65
#